data_AF-A0A9R1VZ91-F1
#
_entry.id   AF-A0A9R1VZ91-F1
#
_cell.length_a   1.000
_cell.length_b   1.000
_cell.length_c   1.000
_cell.angle_alpha   90.00
_cell.angle_beta   90.00
_cell.angle_gamma   90.00
#
_symmetry.space_group_name_H-M   'P 1'
#
loop_
_entity.id
_entity.type
_entity.pdbx_description
1 polymer ?
#
loop_
_entity_poly.entity_id
_entity_poly.type
_entity_poly.pdbx_seq_one_letter_code
_entity_poly.pdbx_strand_id
1 'polypeptide(L)'
;MIHQSSSKSATQAEDVSGGASYVPEPRRSTRARKAKSFGYDFQLYLVEVTRNEAISQHQYCFNIEEDPKTFSEAMDSRDVHFWKEAIHDEIDSIMHNNT
;
A
#
# COMPACT_ATOMS: atom_id res chain seq x y z
N MET A 1 -9.43 41.66 29.36
CA MET A 1 -10.37 42.05 28.29
C MET A 1 -11.24 40.85 27.96
N ILE A 2 -12.49 40.87 28.39
CA ILE A 2 -13.46 39.79 28.21
C ILE A 2 -14.30 40.17 27.00
N HIS A 3 -14.14 39.48 25.87
CA HIS A 3 -15.02 39.67 24.72
C HIS A 3 -16.19 38.69 24.81
N GLN A 4 -17.36 39.25 25.08
CA GLN A 4 -18.66 38.60 24.91
C GLN A 4 -18.83 38.26 23.43
N SER A 5 -19.24 37.02 23.13
CA SER A 5 -19.66 36.64 21.78
C SER A 5 -21.18 36.56 21.73
N SER A 6 -21.72 37.37 20.83
CA SER A 6 -23.13 37.62 20.57
C SER A 6 -23.82 36.39 19.98
N SER A 7 -24.96 36.02 20.56
CA SER A 7 -25.86 34.97 20.11
C SER A 7 -26.58 35.39 18.84
N LYS A 8 -26.36 34.68 17.72
CA LYS A 8 -27.27 34.74 16.56
C LYS A 8 -28.15 33.50 16.58
N SER A 9 -29.41 33.71 16.93
CA SER A 9 -30.49 32.74 16.77
C SER A 9 -30.73 32.48 15.28
N ALA A 10 -30.59 31.23 14.86
CA ALA A 10 -31.06 30.77 13.56
C ALA A 10 -32.55 30.43 13.68
N THR A 11 -33.36 31.15 12.90
CA THR A 11 -34.80 30.97 12.76
C THR A 11 -35.12 29.54 12.33
N GLN A 12 -35.99 28.89 13.11
CA GLN A 12 -36.53 27.58 12.85
C GLN A 12 -37.60 27.70 11.75
N ALA A 13 -37.40 27.00 10.63
CA ALA A 13 -38.45 26.74 9.64
C ALA A 13 -38.74 25.24 9.70
N GLU A 14 -39.83 24.89 10.37
CA GLU A 14 -40.51 23.61 10.26
C GLU A 14 -41.40 23.68 9.00
N ASP A 15 -41.18 22.82 8.00
CA ASP A 15 -42.28 22.30 7.16
C ASP A 15 -41.89 21.02 6.40
N VAL A 16 -42.44 19.90 6.90
CA VAL A 16 -43.12 18.81 6.17
C VAL A 16 -42.33 17.83 5.27
N SER A 17 -42.42 16.58 5.73
CA SER A 17 -42.69 15.33 5.00
C SER A 17 -41.63 14.73 4.09
N GLY A 18 -41.27 13.49 4.44
CA GLY A 18 -40.61 12.55 3.56
C GLY A 18 -39.60 11.73 4.33
N GLY A 19 -40.04 10.62 4.92
CA GLY A 19 -39.15 9.61 5.50
C GLY A 19 -38.32 8.92 4.41
N ALA A 20 -37.35 9.64 3.86
CA ALA A 20 -36.30 9.06 3.05
C ALA A 20 -35.26 8.49 4.01
N SER A 21 -35.10 7.16 4.02
CA SER A 21 -34.01 6.52 4.74
C SER A 21 -32.69 7.09 4.20
N TYR A 22 -32.04 7.95 4.96
CA TYR A 22 -30.73 8.49 4.63
C TYR A 22 -29.74 7.32 4.61
N VAL A 23 -29.39 6.88 3.40
CA VAL A 23 -28.25 5.99 3.20
C VAL A 23 -27.03 6.90 3.18
N PRO A 24 -26.15 6.85 4.20
CA PRO A 24 -24.95 7.67 4.17
C PRO A 24 -24.08 7.24 3.00
N GLU A 25 -23.99 8.08 1.97
CA GLU A 25 -23.01 7.89 0.91
C GLU A 25 -21.60 8.03 1.48
N PRO A 26 -20.66 7.16 1.07
CA PRO A 26 -19.26 7.32 1.44
C PRO A 26 -18.74 8.70 1.02
N ARG A 27 -18.37 9.53 2.01
CA ARG A 27 -17.80 10.85 1.72
C ARG A 27 -16.45 10.70 1.03
N ARG A 28 -16.34 11.23 -0.19
CA ARG A 28 -15.08 11.29 -0.93
C ARG A 28 -14.20 12.42 -0.42
N SER A 29 -12.92 12.14 -0.17
CA SER A 29 -11.96 13.17 0.22
C SER A 29 -11.62 14.06 -0.97
N THR A 30 -11.65 15.38 -0.80
CA THR A 30 -11.21 16.36 -1.82
C THR A 30 -9.72 16.67 -1.77
N ARG A 31 -8.97 16.09 -0.81
CA ARG A 31 -7.54 16.36 -0.65
C ARG A 31 -6.73 15.78 -1.81
N ALA A 32 -5.81 16.58 -2.35
CA ALA A 32 -4.80 16.11 -3.28
C ALA A 32 -3.95 15.00 -2.63
N ARG A 33 -3.74 13.90 -3.35
CA ARG A 33 -2.83 12.82 -2.92
C ARG A 33 -1.39 13.33 -2.99
N LYS A 34 -0.60 13.05 -1.95
CA LYS A 34 0.85 13.25 -1.94
C LYS A 34 1.52 11.88 -1.84
N ALA A 35 2.55 11.65 -2.65
CA ALA A 35 3.40 10.48 -2.51
C ALA A 35 4.07 10.49 -1.12
N LYS A 36 4.22 9.31 -0.52
CA LYS A 36 4.84 9.10 0.79
C LYS A 36 5.98 8.10 0.59
N SER A 37 7.19 8.45 1.04
CA SER A 37 8.29 7.49 1.19
C SER A 37 8.31 6.96 2.62
N PHE A 38 8.61 5.67 2.77
CA PHE A 38 8.61 4.99 4.07
C PHE A 38 10.01 4.77 4.66
N GLY A 39 11.07 5.09 3.91
CA GLY A 39 12.46 4.89 4.34
C GLY A 39 13.06 3.59 3.79
N TYR A 40 14.20 3.16 4.30
CA TYR A 40 14.79 1.82 4.04
C TYR A 40 14.53 0.84 5.20
N ASP A 41 14.06 1.37 6.33
CA ASP A 41 13.80 0.67 7.59
C ASP A 41 12.36 0.16 7.71
N PHE A 42 11.48 0.52 6.78
CA PHE A 42 10.13 -0.02 6.75
C PHE A 42 10.14 -1.50 6.37
N GLN A 43 9.39 -2.30 7.12
CA GLN A 43 9.30 -3.74 6.94
C GLN A 43 7.82 -4.10 6.83
N LEU A 44 7.47 -4.87 5.80
CA LEU A 44 6.12 -5.39 5.60
C LEU A 44 6.12 -6.88 5.94
N TYR A 45 5.07 -7.30 6.63
CA TYR A 45 4.85 -8.70 6.97
C TYR A 45 3.43 -9.09 6.58
N LEU A 46 3.30 -10.26 5.98
CA LEU A 46 2.03 -10.92 5.78
C LEU A 46 1.77 -11.77 7.02
N VAL A 47 0.77 -11.37 7.81
CA VAL A 47 0.39 -12.10 9.03
C VAL A 47 -0.91 -12.84 8.78
N GLU A 48 -0.87 -14.16 8.91
CA GLU A 48 -2.06 -14.98 8.99
C GLU A 48 -2.58 -14.95 10.43
N VAL A 49 -3.84 -14.58 10.64
CA VAL A 49 -4.41 -14.37 11.97
C VAL A 49 -5.79 -15.02 12.08
N THR A 50 -6.07 -15.63 13.22
CA THR A 50 -7.43 -15.97 13.65
C THR A 50 -8.01 -14.85 14.51
N ARG A 51 -9.24 -15.03 15.03
CA ARG A 51 -9.89 -14.05 15.91
C ARG A 51 -9.04 -13.65 17.12
N ASN A 52 -8.19 -14.56 17.62
CA ASN A 52 -7.48 -14.37 18.87
C ASN A 52 -5.95 -14.47 18.75
N GLU A 53 -5.41 -15.07 17.68
CA GLU A 53 -3.96 -15.36 17.60
C GLU A 53 -3.41 -15.27 16.16
N ALA A 54 -2.17 -14.79 16.02
CA ALA A 54 -1.41 -14.85 14.78
C ALA A 54 -0.84 -16.25 14.58
N ILE A 55 -1.20 -16.87 13.46
CA ILE A 55 -0.82 -18.24 13.09
C ILE A 55 0.55 -18.25 12.42
N SER A 56 0.80 -17.30 11.52
CA SER A 56 2.07 -17.22 10.80
C SER A 56 2.40 -15.78 10.43
N GLN A 57 3.68 -15.45 10.44
CA GLN A 57 4.19 -14.16 10.01
C GLN A 57 5.28 -14.39 8.97
N HIS A 58 5.01 -14.00 7.73
CA HIS A 58 5.96 -14.08 6.63
C HIS A 58 6.44 -12.68 6.28
N GLN A 59 7.74 -12.49 6.10
CA GLN A 59 8.25 -11.23 5.57
C GLN A 59 7.70 -11.05 4.16
N TYR A 60 6.98 -9.94 3.95
CA TYR A 60 6.35 -9.64 2.67
C TYR A 60 7.30 -8.77 1.84
N CYS A 61 8.00 -9.41 0.92
CA CYS A 61 8.88 -8.73 -0.03
C CYS A 61 8.03 -8.20 -1.20
N PHE A 62 7.75 -6.91 -1.22
CA PHE A 62 7.53 -6.25 -2.52
C PHE A 62 8.92 -6.01 -3.14
N ASN A 63 9.03 -6.14 -4.46
CA ASN A 63 10.12 -5.54 -5.23
C ASN A 63 9.82 -4.03 -5.31
N ILE A 64 10.21 -3.32 -4.24
CA ILE A 64 10.10 -1.86 -4.12
C ILE A 64 11.35 -1.20 -4.69
N GLU A 65 12.42 -1.98 -4.79
CA GLU A 65 13.66 -1.60 -5.46
C GLU A 65 13.43 -1.68 -6.97
N GLU A 66 14.06 -0.75 -7.70
CA GLU A 66 14.13 -0.85 -9.16
C GLU A 66 14.87 -2.13 -9.56
N ASP A 67 14.59 -2.64 -10.75
CA ASP A 67 15.31 -3.79 -11.30
C ASP A 67 16.83 -3.50 -11.30
N PRO A 68 17.66 -4.49 -10.93
CA PRO A 68 19.11 -4.31 -10.89
C PRO A 68 19.63 -3.98 -12.30
N LYS A 69 20.44 -2.92 -12.39
CA LYS A 69 20.97 -2.44 -13.69
C LYS A 69 22.34 -3.02 -13.99
N THR A 70 22.99 -3.60 -12.98
CA THR A 70 24.30 -4.23 -13.11
C THR A 70 24.28 -5.66 -12.56
N PHE A 71 25.21 -6.48 -13.05
CA PHE A 71 25.38 -7.85 -12.56
C PHE A 71 25.70 -7.89 -11.06
N SER A 72 26.54 -6.98 -10.57
CA SER A 72 26.88 -6.92 -9.13
C SER A 72 25.64 -6.64 -8.30
N GLU A 73 24.83 -5.65 -8.69
CA GLU A 73 23.56 -5.35 -8.01
C GLU A 73 22.63 -6.56 -8.00
N ALA A 74 22.50 -7.29 -9.11
CA ALA A 74 21.70 -8.51 -9.18
C ALA A 74 22.24 -9.62 -8.25
N MET A 75 23.56 -9.78 -8.17
CA MET A 75 24.19 -10.79 -7.31
C MET A 75 24.18 -10.43 -5.81
N ASP A 76 24.15 -9.14 -5.48
CA ASP A 76 23.99 -8.63 -4.12
C ASP A 76 22.51 -8.49 -3.71
N SER A 77 21.58 -8.67 -4.66
CA SER A 77 20.14 -8.55 -4.42
C SER A 77 19.58 -9.72 -3.62
N ARG A 78 18.43 -9.49 -2.98
CA ARG A 78 17.66 -10.53 -2.28
C ARG A 78 17.22 -11.67 -3.20
N ASP A 79 17.10 -11.38 -4.49
CA ASP A 79 16.63 -12.31 -5.52
C ASP A 79 17.80 -13.05 -6.21
N VAL A 80 19.02 -13.02 -5.64
CA VAL A 80 20.22 -13.65 -6.22
C VAL A 80 20.01 -15.13 -6.61
N HIS A 81 19.20 -15.88 -5.86
CA HIS A 81 18.91 -17.28 -6.21
C HIS A 81 18.17 -17.36 -7.56
N PHE A 82 17.14 -16.54 -7.75
CA PHE A 82 16.38 -16.48 -9.01
C PHE A 82 17.24 -16.01 -10.17
N TRP A 83 18.09 -15.00 -9.95
CA TRP A 83 19.01 -14.54 -11.00
C TRP A 83 20.00 -15.61 -11.42
N LYS A 84 20.55 -16.37 -10.46
CA LYS A 84 21.43 -17.50 -10.76
C LYS A 84 20.72 -18.58 -11.54
N GLU A 85 19.50 -18.94 -11.14
CA GLU A 85 18.69 -19.94 -11.84
C GLU A 85 18.41 -19.50 -13.29
N ALA A 86 17.92 -18.28 -13.49
CA ALA A 86 17.65 -17.74 -14.82
C ALA A 86 18.90 -17.71 -15.72
N ILE A 87 20.08 -17.41 -15.17
CA ILE A 87 21.34 -17.46 -15.91
C ILE A 87 21.69 -18.90 -16.31
N HIS A 88 21.54 -19.87 -15.42
CA HIS A 88 21.79 -21.27 -15.75
C HIS A 88 20.81 -21.77 -16.81
N ASP A 89 19.53 -21.47 -16.68
CA ASP A 89 18.50 -21.84 -17.65
C ASP A 89 18.79 -21.27 -19.04
N GLU A 90 19.25 -20.02 -19.11
CA GLU A 90 19.64 -19.39 -20.38
C GLU A 90 20.88 -20.06 -20.98
N ILE A 91 21.89 -20.38 -20.17
CA ILE A 91 23.09 -21.11 -20.61
C ILE A 91 22.68 -22.48 -21.17
N ASP A 92 21.85 -23.21 -20.45
CA ASP A 92 21.36 -24.52 -20.88
C ASP A 92 20.55 -24.38 -22.18
N SER A 93 19.68 -23.37 -22.28
CA SER A 93 18.92 -23.07 -23.50
C SER A 93 19.83 -22.83 -24.70
N ILE A 94 20.87 -22.01 -24.57
CA ILE A 94 21.83 -21.73 -25.66
C ILE A 94 22.58 -23.00 -26.07
N MET A 95 23.05 -23.78 -25.10
CA MET A 95 23.81 -25.02 -25.35
C MET A 95 22.98 -26.08 -26.07
N HIS A 96 21.67 -26.14 -25.82
CA HIS A 96 20.78 -27.10 -26.47
C HIS A 96 20.20 -26.59 -27.81
N ASN A 97 20.04 -25.27 -28.00
CA ASN A 97 19.38 -24.70 -29.17
C ASN A 97 20.31 -24.41 -30.37
N ASN A 98 21.63 -24.62 -30.27
CA ASN A 98 22.61 -24.34 -31.34
C ASN A 98 22.49 -22.92 -31.96
N THR A 99 22.09 -21.94 -31.15
CA THR A 99 22.02 -20.52 -31.51
C THR A 99 23.30 -19.78 -31.18
#